data_AF-A0A933H5V9-F1
#
_entry.id   AF-A0A933H5V9-F1
#
_cell.length_a   1.000
_cell.length_b   1.000
_cell.length_c   1.000
_cell.angle_alpha   90.00
_cell.angle_beta   90.00
_cell.angle_gamma   90.00
#
_symmetry.space_group_name_H-M   'P 1'
#
loop_
_entity.id
_entity.type
_entity.pdbx_description
1 polymer ?
#
loop_
_entity_poly.entity_id
_entity_poly.type
_entity_poly.pdbx_seq_one_letter_code
_entity_poly.pdbx_strand_id
1 'polypeptide(L)'
;WRWNSGITRYRLYRVESAESNSFIAKGKYLSLIEFDLTSEALILHWRVEEPAPPPVSIFAHFNYPDGALADSSDGLGVGAEQWQRGDVIITKHLIPKNLPQGVYEIKVGLYSLANGERFSEINLTQLKK
;
A
#
# COMPACT_ATOMS: atom_id res chain seq x y z
N TRP A 1 -17.00 18.26 2.18
CA TRP A 1 -18.16 17.38 2.02
C TRP A 1 -17.75 15.95 2.28
N ARG A 2 -18.40 15.34 3.28
CA ARG A 2 -18.50 13.92 3.68
C ARG A 2 -17.21 13.08 3.83
N TRP A 3 -17.00 12.68 5.07
CA TRP A 3 -16.03 11.73 5.59
C TRP A 3 -16.31 10.29 5.13
N ASN A 4 -15.26 9.54 4.80
CA ASN A 4 -15.20 8.08 4.82
C ASN A 4 -13.82 7.64 5.36
N SER A 5 -13.88 6.71 6.30
CA SER A 5 -12.86 5.73 6.74
C SER A 5 -11.36 6.02 6.54
N GLY A 6 -10.64 6.12 7.66
CA GLY A 6 -9.19 5.94 7.72
C GLY A 6 -8.37 7.15 7.27
N ILE A 7 -7.69 7.82 8.21
CA ILE A 7 -6.70 8.83 7.83
C ILE A 7 -5.46 8.09 7.31
N THR A 8 -5.29 8.05 6.00
CA THR A 8 -4.03 7.56 5.40
C THR A 8 -2.99 8.65 5.48
N ARG A 9 -1.83 8.33 6.06
CA ARG A 9 -0.68 9.24 6.09
C ARG A 9 0.41 8.71 5.19
N TYR A 10 1.09 9.65 4.53
CA TYR A 10 2.14 9.35 3.57
C TYR A 10 3.40 10.13 3.93
N ARG A 11 4.55 9.51 3.70
CA ARG A 11 5.83 10.21 3.80
C ARG A 11 6.79 9.67 2.74
N LEU A 12 7.45 10.58 2.03
CA LEU A 12 8.51 10.27 1.06
C LEU A 12 9.87 10.41 1.75
N TYR A 13 10.70 9.39 1.61
CA TYR A 13 12.10 9.41 2.01
C TYR A 13 12.95 9.16 0.77
N ARG A 14 14.03 9.91 0.64
CA ARG A 14 15.07 9.64 -0.34
C ARG A 14 16.20 8.89 0.36
N VAL A 15 16.57 7.74 -0.18
CA VAL A 15 17.70 6.96 0.34
C VAL A 15 18.82 7.00 -0.69
N GLU A 16 19.92 7.68 -0.37
CA GLU A 16 21.05 7.87 -1.29
C GLU A 16 21.84 6.57 -1.56
N SER A 17 21.72 5.58 -0.68
CA SER A 17 22.21 4.22 -0.93
C SER A 17 21.61 3.24 0.08
N ALA A 18 20.59 2.49 -0.32
CA ALA A 18 20.23 1.25 0.36
C ALA A 18 20.40 0.09 -0.61
N GLU A 19 21.57 -0.55 -0.55
CA GLU A 19 21.87 -1.84 -1.19
C GLU A 19 21.13 -3.02 -0.52
N SER A 20 20.08 -2.75 0.25
CA SER A 20 19.19 -3.79 0.75
C SER A 20 18.28 -4.25 -0.40
N ASN A 21 18.68 -5.34 -1.05
CA ASN A 21 17.93 -5.99 -2.13
C ASN A 21 16.81 -6.93 -1.63
N SER A 22 16.43 -6.87 -0.35
CA SER A 22 15.35 -7.72 0.18
C SER A 22 13.99 -7.07 -0.07
N PHE A 23 13.21 -7.64 -0.99
CA PHE A 23 11.79 -7.30 -1.18
C PHE A 23 10.93 -8.44 -0.65
N ILE A 24 9.85 -8.09 0.02
CA ILE A 24 8.73 -9.02 0.27
C ILE A 24 8.05 -9.34 -1.06
N ALA A 25 7.88 -8.33 -1.92
CA ALA A 25 7.34 -8.51 -3.27
C ALA A 25 7.88 -7.45 -4.23
N LYS A 26 8.37 -7.90 -5.40
CA LYS A 26 8.87 -7.01 -6.44
C LYS A 26 7.75 -6.65 -7.40
N GLY A 27 7.59 -5.36 -7.69
CA GLY A 27 6.65 -4.86 -8.70
C GLY A 27 7.35 -4.08 -9.80
N LYS A 28 6.57 -3.66 -10.81
CA LYS A 28 7.09 -2.85 -11.92
C LYS A 28 7.44 -1.43 -11.47
N TYR A 29 6.49 -0.74 -10.83
CA TYR A 29 6.66 0.65 -10.37
C TYR A 29 7.02 0.75 -8.89
N LEU A 30 6.37 -0.07 -8.05
CA LEU A 30 6.61 -0.14 -6.62
C LEU A 30 6.92 -1.59 -6.21
N SER A 31 7.97 -1.75 -5.40
CA SER A 31 8.25 -3.00 -4.68
C SER A 31 7.92 -2.83 -3.21
N LEU A 32 7.28 -3.82 -2.60
CA LEU A 32 7.07 -3.85 -1.16
C LEU A 32 8.36 -4.38 -0.49
N ILE A 33 8.97 -3.54 0.34
CA ILE A 33 10.22 -3.88 1.04
C ILE A 33 9.90 -4.54 2.37
N GLU A 34 9.01 -3.93 3.15
CA GLU A 34 8.61 -4.37 4.48
C GLU A 34 7.20 -3.87 4.82
N PHE A 35 6.58 -4.50 5.81
CA PHE A 35 5.33 -4.02 6.39
C PHE A 35 5.27 -4.33 7.88
N ASP A 36 4.52 -3.51 8.61
CA ASP A 36 4.15 -3.75 10.00
C ASP A 36 2.63 -3.68 10.13
N LEU A 37 2.05 -4.64 10.84
CA LEU A 37 0.61 -4.74 11.05
C LEU A 37 0.33 -4.89 12.54
N THR A 38 -0.31 -3.86 13.11
CA THR A 38 -0.79 -3.83 14.50
C THR A 38 -2.32 -3.84 14.54
N SER A 39 -2.92 -3.72 15.73
CA SER A 39 -4.37 -3.52 15.88
C SER A 39 -4.84 -2.10 15.51
N GLU A 40 -3.92 -1.16 15.36
CA GLU A 40 -4.22 0.26 15.10
C GLU A 40 -3.89 0.67 13.67
N ALA A 41 -2.91 0.02 13.03
CA ALA A 41 -2.48 0.40 11.69
C ALA A 41 -1.78 -0.72 10.92
N LEU A 42 -1.83 -0.59 9.58
CA LEU A 42 -0.93 -1.23 8.64
C LEU A 42 0.03 -0.17 8.08
N ILE A 43 1.33 -0.38 8.27
CA ILE A 43 2.40 0.44 7.72
C ILE A 43 3.07 -0.33 6.59
N LEU A 44 3.18 0.28 5.41
CA LEU A 44 3.80 -0.32 4.23
C LEU A 44 4.96 0.55 3.77
N HIS A 45 6.10 -0.07 3.47
CA HIS A 45 7.26 0.61 2.92
C HIS A 45 7.47 0.16 1.48
N TRP A 46 7.25 1.09 0.56
CA TRP A 46 7.33 0.87 -0.87
C TRP A 46 8.59 1.51 -1.44
N ARG A 47 9.41 0.74 -2.15
CA ARG A 47 10.46 1.31 -2.97
C ARG A 47 9.92 1.67 -4.34
N VAL A 48 10.22 2.87 -4.82
CA VAL A 48 10.00 3.26 -6.21
C VAL A 48 11.06 2.60 -7.09
N GLU A 49 10.66 1.70 -7.97
CA GLU A 49 11.51 1.14 -9.02
C GLU A 49 11.56 2.05 -10.25
N GLU A 50 10.39 2.61 -10.60
CA GLU A 50 10.21 3.62 -11.62
C GLU A 50 8.95 4.44 -11.33
N PRO A 51 8.91 5.74 -11.70
CA PRO A 51 7.71 6.54 -11.55
C PRO A 51 6.55 5.92 -12.33
N ALA A 52 5.41 5.73 -11.67
CA ALA A 52 4.22 5.21 -12.34
C ALA A 52 3.54 6.29 -13.19
N PRO A 53 2.92 5.95 -14.34
CA PRO A 53 2.16 6.91 -15.13
C PRO A 53 0.93 7.40 -14.33
N PRO A 54 0.87 8.68 -13.94
CA PRO A 54 -0.27 9.20 -13.20
C PRO A 54 -1.53 9.30 -14.10
N PRO A 55 -2.73 9.37 -13.52
CA PRO A 55 -3.02 9.32 -12.08
C PRO A 55 -3.02 7.89 -11.53
N VAL A 56 -2.42 7.68 -10.36
CA VAL A 56 -2.37 6.38 -9.67
C VAL A 56 -2.77 6.50 -8.20
N SER A 57 -3.12 5.38 -7.60
CA SER A 57 -3.42 5.28 -6.17
C SER A 57 -2.81 4.01 -5.59
N ILE A 58 -2.29 4.12 -4.36
CA ILE A 58 -1.89 2.95 -3.56
C ILE A 58 -3.11 2.53 -2.76
N PHE A 59 -3.40 1.24 -2.73
CA PHE A 59 -4.54 0.68 -2.02
C PHE A 59 -4.11 -0.30 -0.93
N ALA A 60 -4.93 -0.40 0.10
CA ALA A 60 -4.95 -1.49 1.07
C ALA A 60 -6.41 -1.92 1.30
N HIS A 61 -6.74 -3.15 0.93
CA HIS A 61 -8.07 -3.73 1.07
C HIS A 61 -8.02 -4.89 2.05
N PHE A 62 -8.95 -4.88 3.00
CA PHE A 62 -9.18 -5.95 3.96
C PHE A 62 -10.47 -6.64 3.54
N ASN A 63 -10.39 -7.90 3.12
CA ASN A 63 -11.55 -8.69 2.74
C ASN A 63 -11.82 -9.77 3.78
N TYR A 64 -13.09 -10.07 4.02
CA TYR A 64 -13.51 -11.27 4.73
C TYR A 64 -13.11 -12.54 3.97
N PRO A 65 -13.10 -13.72 4.61
CA PRO A 65 -12.75 -14.98 3.96
C PRO A 65 -13.65 -15.37 2.77
N ASP A 66 -14.87 -14.83 2.70
CA ASP A 66 -15.80 -15.00 1.58
C ASP A 66 -15.52 -14.03 0.42
N GLY A 67 -14.50 -13.19 0.54
CA GLY A 67 -14.10 -12.18 -0.44
C GLY A 67 -14.83 -10.85 -0.33
N ALA A 68 -15.78 -10.70 0.60
CA ALA A 68 -16.49 -9.43 0.80
C ALA A 68 -15.54 -8.37 1.38
N LEU A 69 -15.63 -7.13 0.89
CA LEU A 69 -14.81 -6.02 1.38
C LEU A 69 -15.23 -5.63 2.80
N ALA A 70 -14.31 -5.73 3.75
CA ALA A 70 -14.51 -5.33 5.15
C ALA A 70 -14.06 -3.88 5.39
N ASP A 71 -12.91 -3.50 4.84
CA ASP A 71 -12.38 -2.13 4.90
C ASP A 71 -11.47 -1.86 3.70
N SER A 72 -11.38 -0.60 3.29
CA SER A 72 -10.47 -0.17 2.24
C SER A 72 -9.89 1.20 2.49
N SER A 73 -8.67 1.38 1.99
CA SER A 73 -7.97 2.64 2.04
C SER A 73 -7.20 2.84 0.74
N ASP A 74 -7.62 3.86 0.01
CA ASP A 74 -7.04 4.26 -1.26
C ASP A 74 -6.44 5.66 -1.14
N GLY A 75 -5.24 5.84 -1.68
CA GLY A 75 -4.69 7.15 -1.95
C GLY A 75 -3.20 7.10 -2.18
N LEU A 76 -2.66 8.20 -2.66
CA LEU A 76 -1.25 8.30 -2.99
C LEU A 76 -0.46 9.16 -2.01
N GLY A 77 -1.08 10.26 -1.53
CA GLY A 77 -0.50 11.28 -0.65
C GLY A 77 0.63 12.11 -1.27
N VAL A 78 1.58 11.46 -1.94
CA VAL A 78 2.70 12.05 -2.68
C VAL A 78 2.49 11.74 -4.16
N GLY A 79 2.29 12.77 -4.99
CA GLY A 79 2.05 12.62 -6.42
C GLY A 79 3.13 11.77 -7.11
N ALA A 80 2.73 10.86 -8.00
CA ALA A 80 3.66 9.99 -8.72
C ALA A 80 4.64 10.79 -9.60
N GLU A 81 4.27 12.02 -9.97
CA GLU A 81 5.08 12.99 -10.67
C GLU A 81 6.34 13.40 -9.88
N GLN A 82 6.33 13.23 -8.55
CA GLN A 82 7.44 13.59 -7.67
C GLN A 82 8.37 12.41 -7.38
N TRP A 83 7.98 11.20 -7.75
CA TRP A 83 8.71 9.98 -7.42
C TRP A 83 10.00 9.89 -8.22
N GLN A 84 11.06 9.41 -7.58
CA GLN A 84 12.31 9.05 -8.22
C GLN A 84 12.66 7.60 -7.90
N ARG A 85 13.32 6.92 -8.83
CA ARG A 85 13.83 5.56 -8.58
C ARG A 85 14.67 5.55 -7.30
N GLY A 86 14.38 4.62 -6.41
CA GLY A 86 15.04 4.47 -5.12
C GLY A 86 14.36 5.21 -3.97
N ASP A 87 13.41 6.12 -4.24
CA ASP A 87 12.61 6.73 -3.18
C ASP A 87 11.83 5.64 -2.41
N VAL A 88 11.65 5.87 -1.10
CA VAL A 88 10.82 5.04 -0.23
C VAL A 88 9.58 5.82 0.16
N ILE A 89 8.43 5.28 -0.20
CA ILE A 89 7.11 5.80 0.17
C ILE A 89 6.59 4.97 1.33
N ILE A 90 6.35 5.61 2.46
CA ILE A 90 5.70 4.99 3.61
C ILE A 90 4.22 5.33 3.57
N THR A 91 3.36 4.33 3.51
CA THR A 91 1.90 4.49 3.67
C THR A 91 1.45 3.94 5.01
N LYS A 92 0.58 4.69 5.70
CA LYS A 92 -0.03 4.28 6.96
C LYS A 92 -1.53 4.21 6.80
N HIS A 93 -2.09 3.01 6.89
CA HIS A 93 -3.53 2.76 6.89
C HIS A 93 -3.99 2.54 8.34
N LEU A 94 -4.90 3.38 8.84
CA LEU A 94 -5.44 3.21 10.19
C LEU A 94 -6.53 2.14 10.19
N ILE A 95 -6.43 1.20 11.12
CA ILE A 95 -7.45 0.17 11.32
C ILE A 95 -8.59 0.77 12.15
N PRO A 96 -9.84 0.78 11.65
CA PRO A 96 -10.97 1.27 12.41
C PRO A 96 -11.18 0.47 13.70
N LYS A 97 -11.45 1.16 14.81
CA LYS A 97 -11.70 0.50 16.12
C LYS A 97 -12.90 -0.44 16.11
N ASN A 98 -13.84 -0.24 15.18
CA ASN A 98 -15.03 -1.05 15.00
C ASN A 98 -14.86 -2.14 13.93
N LEU A 99 -13.68 -2.28 13.32
CA LEU A 99 -13.37 -3.42 12.48
C LEU A 99 -13.31 -4.66 13.39
N PRO A 100 -14.19 -5.67 13.20
CA PRO A 100 -14.21 -6.83 14.09
C PRO A 100 -12.86 -7.55 14.09
N GLN A 101 -12.44 -8.08 15.23
CA GLN A 101 -11.28 -8.96 15.25
C GLN A 101 -11.61 -10.24 14.46
N GLY A 102 -10.72 -10.67 13.59
CA GLY A 102 -10.96 -11.82 12.73
C GLY A 102 -9.84 -12.08 11.74
N VAL A 103 -10.07 -13.05 10.86
CA VAL A 103 -9.19 -13.36 9.74
C VAL A 103 -9.62 -12.53 8.55
N TYR A 104 -8.66 -11.83 7.96
CA TYR A 104 -8.86 -11.01 6.77
C TYR A 104 -7.84 -11.37 5.71
N GLU A 105 -8.26 -11.40 4.45
CA GLU A 105 -7.34 -11.34 3.33
C GLU A 105 -6.94 -9.89 3.11
N ILE A 106 -5.64 -9.58 3.25
CA ILE A 106 -5.13 -8.22 3.10
C ILE A 106 -4.42 -8.11 1.76
N LYS A 107 -4.99 -7.30 0.87
CA LYS A 107 -4.44 -7.02 -0.46
C LYS A 107 -3.95 -5.59 -0.53
N VAL A 108 -2.72 -5.41 -0.99
CA VAL A 108 -2.10 -4.10 -1.17
C VAL A 108 -1.50 -3.96 -2.55
N GLY A 109 -1.36 -2.73 -3.05
CA GLY A 109 -0.71 -2.53 -4.33
C GLY A 109 -0.93 -1.16 -4.93
N LEU A 110 -0.65 -1.06 -6.22
CA LEU A 110 -0.76 0.16 -7.02
C LEU A 110 -1.71 -0.08 -8.20
N TYR A 111 -2.57 0.89 -8.48
CA TYR A 111 -3.43 0.86 -9.66
C TYR A 111 -3.52 2.22 -10.32
N SER A 112 -3.88 2.20 -11.60
CA SER A 112 -4.21 3.37 -12.38
C SER A 112 -5.62 3.87 -12.06
N LEU A 113 -5.72 5.14 -11.68
CA LEU A 113 -7.01 5.81 -11.49
C LEU A 113 -7.70 6.12 -12.82
N ALA A 114 -6.97 6.09 -13.94
CA ALA A 114 -7.53 6.39 -15.26
C ALA A 114 -8.38 5.24 -15.82
N ASN A 115 -8.00 3.99 -15.54
CA ASN A 115 -8.63 2.81 -16.15
C ASN A 115 -8.88 1.64 -15.16
N GLY A 116 -8.46 1.76 -13.90
CA GLY A 116 -8.61 0.71 -12.88
C GLY A 116 -7.62 -0.44 -13.01
N GLU A 117 -6.66 -0.36 -13.94
CA GLU A 117 -5.64 -1.40 -14.12
C GLU A 117 -4.78 -1.53 -12.86
N ARG A 118 -4.69 -2.75 -12.32
CA ARG A 118 -3.79 -3.07 -11.22
C ARG A 118 -2.39 -3.30 -11.77
N PHE A 119 -1.49 -2.37 -11.48
CA PHE A 119 -0.07 -2.54 -11.79
C PHE A 119 0.61 -3.52 -10.84
N SER A 120 0.10 -3.63 -9.61
CA SER A 120 0.48 -4.67 -8.67
C SER A 120 -0.68 -5.00 -7.72
N GLU A 121 -0.73 -6.26 -7.29
CA GLU A 121 -1.56 -6.72 -6.18
C GLU A 121 -0.76 -7.77 -5.41
N ILE A 122 -0.59 -7.54 -4.11
CA ILE A 122 0.15 -8.39 -3.20
C ILE A 122 -0.79 -8.81 -2.08
N ASN A 123 -0.95 -10.10 -1.87
CA ASN A 123 -1.68 -10.65 -0.74
C ASN A 123 -0.71 -10.86 0.44
N LEU A 124 -0.80 -10.03 1.48
CA LEU A 124 0.09 -10.09 2.65
C LEU A 124 -0.15 -11.33 3.52
N THR A 125 -1.37 -11.87 3.52
CA THR A 125 -1.69 -13.06 4.31
C THR A 125 -1.09 -14.34 3.77
N GLN A 126 -0.74 -14.38 2.49
CA GLN A 126 -0.05 -15.52 1.87
C GLN A 126 1.49 -15.47 2.05
N LEU A 127 2.02 -14.37 2.58
CA LEU A 127 3.46 -14.16 2.78
C LEU A 127 3.95 -14.55 4.17
N LYS A 128 3.04 -14.80 5.13
CA LYS A 128 3.38 -15.40 6.43
C LYS A 128 3.61 -16.91 6.25
N LYS A 129 4.86 -17.32 6.02
CA LYS A 129 5.35 -18.68 6.25
C LYS A 129 6.18 -18.72 7.53
#